data_AF-A0A1V3PS21-F1
#
_entry.id   AF-A0A1V3PS21-F1
#
_cell.length_a   1.000
_cell.length_b   1.000
_cell.length_c   1.000
_cell.angle_alpha   90.00
_cell.angle_beta   90.00
_cell.angle_gamma   90.00
#
_symmetry.space_group_name_H-M   'P 1'
#
loop_
_entity.id
_entity.type
_entity.pdbx_description
1 polymer ?
#
loop_
_entity_poly.entity_id
_entity_poly.type
_entity_poly.pdbx_seq_one_letter_code
_entity_poly.pdbx_strand_id
1 'polypeptide(L)' 'MVGNEHSAHHVTAELYQALADIGFAIPGGSSAYWVGNAVGSINYIDLDRTPKKLASTIKTLASNAVHFAAQLKERPYPAP' A
#
# COMPACT_ATOMS: atom_id res chain seq x y z
N MET A 1 1.59 -1.18 5.89
CA MET A 1 1.48 -2.07 7.08
C MET A 1 2.82 -2.21 7.75
N VAL A 2 2.83 -2.42 9.07
CA VAL A 2 4.04 -2.69 9.86
C VAL A 2 3.82 -4.05 10.53
N GLY A 3 4.70 -5.02 10.28
CA GLY A 3 4.55 -6.38 10.82
C GLY A 3 5.45 -7.40 10.12
N ASN A 4 5.29 -8.69 10.42
CA ASN A 4 6.07 -9.76 9.78
C ASN A 4 5.71 -9.91 8.28
N GLU A 5 6.69 -10.26 7.44
CA GLU A 5 6.62 -10.28 5.96
C GLU A 5 5.42 -11.06 5.42
N HIS A 6 5.19 -12.25 5.98
CA HIS A 6 4.15 -13.15 5.50
C HIS A 6 2.74 -12.62 5.79
N SER A 7 2.56 -11.84 6.86
CA SER A 7 1.28 -11.27 7.25
C SER A 7 0.92 -10.03 6.41
N ALA A 8 1.91 -9.28 5.92
CA ALA A 8 1.65 -8.04 5.19
C ALA A 8 0.97 -8.27 3.83
N HIS A 9 1.38 -9.31 3.11
CA HIS A 9 0.77 -9.67 1.82
C HIS A 9 -0.65 -10.22 2.00
N HIS A 10 -0.86 -11.06 3.00
CA HIS A 10 -2.17 -11.64 3.27
C HIS A 10 -3.20 -10.56 3.64
N VAL A 11 -2.86 -9.69 4.59
CA VAL A 11 -3.75 -8.58 4.99
C VAL A 11 -3.98 -7.60 3.83
N THR A 12 -2.97 -7.37 2.96
CA THR A 12 -3.17 -6.56 1.75
C THR A 12 -4.27 -7.16 0.87
N ALA A 13 -4.22 -8.47 0.63
CA ALA A 13 -5.17 -9.13 -0.25
C ALA A 13 -6.61 -9.04 0.29
N GLU A 14 -6.81 -9.29 1.58
CA GLU A 14 -8.13 -9.19 2.23
C GLU A 14 -8.70 -7.78 2.14
N LEU A 15 -7.90 -6.76 2.47
CA LEU A 15 -8.32 -5.37 2.39
C LEU A 15 -8.62 -4.94 0.95
N TYR A 16 -7.84 -5.41 -0.01
CA TYR A 16 -8.03 -5.05 -1.42
C TYR A 16 -9.31 -5.64 -1.98
N GLN A 17 -9.61 -6.89 -1.64
CA GLN A 17 -10.87 -7.50 -2.03
C GLN A 17 -12.05 -6.71 -1.43
N ALA A 18 -12.03 -6.44 -0.12
CA ALA A 18 -13.09 -5.70 0.54
C ALA A 18 -13.29 -4.28 -0.03
N LEU A 19 -12.20 -3.59 -0.39
CA LEU A 19 -12.27 -2.26 -1.02
C LEU A 19 -12.85 -2.34 -2.44
N ALA A 20 -12.43 -3.33 -3.23
CA ALA A 20 -12.95 -3.53 -4.58
C ALA A 20 -14.46 -3.84 -4.55
N ASP A 21 -14.92 -4.65 -3.60
CA ASP A 21 -16.33 -5.04 -3.46
C ASP A 21 -17.27 -3.85 -3.19
N ILE A 22 -16.76 -2.78 -2.57
CA ILE A 22 -17.52 -1.55 -2.30
C ILE A 22 -17.21 -0.41 -3.29
N GLY A 23 -16.54 -0.72 -4.40
CA GLY A 23 -16.38 0.19 -5.54
C GLY A 23 -15.11 1.04 -5.53
N PHE A 24 -14.12 0.75 -4.67
CA PHE A 24 -12.81 1.38 -4.81
C PHE A 24 -12.05 0.77 -5.98
N ALA A 25 -11.38 1.64 -6.73
CA ALA A 25 -10.43 1.23 -7.75
C ALA A 25 -9.01 1.25 -7.16
N ILE A 26 -8.22 0.21 -7.44
CA ILE A 26 -6.92 0.00 -6.81
C ILE A 26 -5.80 0.14 -7.86
N PRO A 27 -4.88 1.11 -7.71
CA PRO A 27 -3.77 1.29 -8.65
C PRO A 27 -2.70 0.19 -8.47
N GLY A 28 -1.90 -0.04 -9.51
CA GLY A 28 -0.73 -0.91 -9.41
C GLY A 28 0.31 -0.35 -8.42
N GLY A 29 1.01 -1.24 -7.69
CA GLY A 29 1.99 -0.82 -6.68
C GLY A 29 1.38 -0.12 -5.46
N SER A 30 0.11 -0.40 -5.16
CA SER A 30 -0.68 0.26 -4.11
C SER A 30 -0.35 -0.17 -2.67
N SER A 31 0.53 -1.16 -2.47
CA SER A 31 0.87 -1.68 -1.14
C SER A 31 2.30 -1.30 -0.77
N ALA A 32 2.47 -0.74 0.42
CA ALA A 32 3.75 -0.49 1.04
C ALA A 32 3.73 -1.10 2.45
N TYR A 33 4.75 -1.89 2.75
CA TYR A 33 4.89 -2.50 4.05
C TYR A 33 6.34 -2.53 4.52
N TRP A 34 6.49 -2.52 5.83
CA TRP A 34 7.76 -2.67 6.50
C TRP A 34 7.77 -3.95 7.33
N VAL A 35 8.90 -4.65 7.25
CA VAL A 35 9.18 -5.86 8.01
C VAL A 35 10.44 -5.61 8.82
N GLY A 36 10.33 -5.77 10.13
CA GLY A 36 11.51 -5.82 11.02
C GLY A 36 12.25 -7.13 10.84
N ASN A 37 13.55 -7.17 11.15
CA ASN A 37 14.31 -8.43 11.09
C ASN A 37 13.56 -9.54 11.86
N ALA A 38 13.52 -10.74 11.28
CA ALA A 38 12.78 -11.90 11.78
C ALA A 38 13.24 -12.37 13.19
N VAL A 39 14.35 -11.84 13.69
CA VAL A 39 14.85 -12.02 15.06
C VAL A 39 14.71 -10.67 15.75
N GLY A 40 13.79 -10.59 16.72
CA GLY A 40 13.17 -9.35 17.15
C GLY A 40 14.08 -8.28 17.77
N SER A 41 13.58 -7.03 17.74
CA SER A 41 13.68 -6.06 18.84
C SER A 41 13.27 -4.63 18.44
N ILE A 42 13.21 -4.30 17.16
CA ILE A 42 12.98 -2.92 16.72
C ILE A 42 11.58 -2.82 16.11
N ASN A 43 10.71 -1.98 16.68
CA ASN A 43 9.48 -1.60 16.01
C ASN A 43 9.76 -0.49 15.00
N TYR A 44 8.88 -0.34 14.00
CA TYR A 44 9.01 0.76 13.03
C TYR A 44 9.07 2.14 13.70
N ILE A 45 8.32 2.34 14.79
CA ILE A 45 8.30 3.59 15.55
C ILE A 45 9.63 3.90 16.26
N ASP A 46 10.45 2.87 16.49
CA ASP A 46 11.74 3.00 17.16
C ASP A 46 12.87 3.34 16.17
N LEU A 47 12.57 3.48 14.87
CA LEU A 47 13.54 3.86 13.84
C LEU A 47 13.74 5.38 13.81
N ASP A 48 14.99 5.83 13.85
CA ASP A 48 15.33 7.27 13.68
C ASP A 48 14.83 7.86 12.35
N ARG A 49 14.70 7.00 11.32
CA ARG A 49 14.23 7.39 9.99
C ARG A 49 13.58 6.24 9.24
N THR A 50 12.65 6.59 8.37
CA THR A 50 12.07 5.67 7.37
C THR A 50 13.18 5.03 6.51
N PRO A 51 13.25 3.70 6.41
CA PRO A 51 14.22 3.03 5.54
C PRO A 51 14.04 3.44 4.08
N LYS A 52 15.15 3.65 3.36
CA LYS A 52 15.13 4.14 1.96
C LYS A 52 14.26 3.28 1.03
N LYS A 53 14.28 1.95 1.18
CA LYS A 53 13.45 1.04 0.38
C LYS A 53 11.96 1.26 0.62
N LEU A 54 11.55 1.36 1.90
CA LEU A 54 10.16 1.65 2.26
C LEU A 54 9.74 3.03 1.75
N ALA A 55 10.57 4.05 1.93
CA ALA A 55 10.29 5.40 1.43
C ALA A 55 10.10 5.41 -0.10
N SER A 56 10.92 4.65 -0.84
CA SER A 56 10.78 4.49 -2.29
C SER A 56 9.45 3.83 -2.66
N THR A 57 9.07 2.73 -1.99
CA THR A 57 7.79 2.06 -2.24
C THR A 57 6.59 2.95 -1.91
N ILE A 58 6.64 3.71 -0.82
CA ILE A 58 5.60 4.71 -0.47
C ILE A 58 5.51 5.79 -1.56
N LYS A 59 6.64 6.27 -2.09
CA LYS A 59 6.65 7.25 -3.17
C LYS A 59 6.01 6.71 -4.45
N THR A 60 6.31 5.46 -4.81
CA THR A 60 5.67 4.80 -5.96
C THR A 60 4.17 4.65 -5.76
N LEU A 61 3.75 4.16 -4.59
CA LEU A 61 2.35 4.03 -4.20
C LEU A 61 1.62 5.37 -4.35
N ALA A 62 2.16 6.43 -3.74
CA ALA A 62 1.56 7.76 -3.78
C ALA A 62 1.46 8.31 -5.21
N SER A 63 2.52 8.14 -6.01
CA SER A 63 2.55 8.59 -7.42
C SER A 63 1.48 7.88 -8.25
N ASN A 64 1.38 6.55 -8.12
CA ASN A 64 0.40 5.76 -8.85
C ASN A 64 -1.03 6.06 -8.40
N ALA A 65 -1.26 6.25 -7.11
CA ALA A 65 -2.57 6.60 -6.57
C ALA A 65 -3.06 7.97 -7.05
N VAL A 66 -2.19 8.99 -7.01
CA VAL A 66 -2.53 10.32 -7.51
C VAL A 66 -2.81 10.29 -9.01
N HIS A 67 -1.95 9.62 -9.78
CA HIS A 67 -2.14 9.49 -11.22
C HIS A 67 -3.45 8.78 -11.55
N PHE A 68 -3.75 7.68 -10.87
CA PHE A 68 -4.95 6.89 -11.11
C PHE A 68 -6.24 7.63 -10.70
N ALA A 69 -6.21 8.33 -9.56
CA ALA A 69 -7.34 9.16 -9.13
C ALA A 69 -7.62 10.30 -10.12
N ALA A 70 -6.58 10.93 -10.67
CA ALA A 70 -6.74 11.94 -11.71
C ALA A 70 -7.38 11.35 -12.98
N GLN A 71 -6.92 10.18 -13.43
CA GLN A 71 -7.50 9.49 -14.59
C GLN A 71 -8.96 9.12 -14.38
N LEU A 72 -9.33 8.57 -13.22
CA LEU A 72 -10.73 8.21 -12.92
C LEU A 72 -11.63 9.44 -12.79
N LYS A 73 -11.10 10.58 -12.33
CA LYS A 73 -11.84 11.84 -12.29
C LYS A 73 -12.15 12.36 -13.70
N GLU A 74 -11.20 12.24 -14.62
CA GLU A 74 -11.38 12.65 -16.02
C GLU A 74 -12.24 11.67 -16.81
N ARG A 75 -12.09 10.37 -16.53
CA ARG A 75 -12.72 9.28 -17.27
C ARG A 75 -13.30 8.27 -16.27
N PRO A 76 -14.43 8.58 -15.62
CA PRO A 76 -15.05 7.69 -14.66
C PRO A 76 -15.52 6.39 -15.34
N TYR A 77 -15.77 5.36 -14.53
CA TYR A 77 -16.47 4.18 -15.03
C TYR A 77 -17.80 4.59 -15.67
N PRO A 78 -18.21 3.95 -16.79
CA PRO A 78 -19.48 4.24 -17.41
C PRO A 78 -20.63 3.87 -16.46
N ALA A 79 -21.75 4.58 -16.57
CA ALA A 79 -22.98 4.14 -15.93
C ALA A 79 -23.43 2.79 -16.53
N PRO A 80 -24.08 1.91 -15.74
CA PRO A 80 -24.70 0.68 -16.24
C PRO A 80 -25.70 0.93 -17.37
#